data_AF-A0A832J468-F1
#
_entry.id   AF-A0A832J468-F1
#
_cell.length_a   1.000
_cell.length_b   1.000
_cell.length_c   1.000
_cell.angle_alpha   90.00
_cell.angle_beta   90.00
_cell.angle_gamma   90.00
#
_symmetry.space_group_name_H-M   'P 1'
#
loop_
_entity.id
_entity.type
_entity.pdbx_description
1 polymer ?
#
loop_
_entity_poly.entity_id
_entity_poly.type
_entity_poly.pdbx_seq_one_letter_code
_entity_poly.pdbx_strand_id
1 'polypeptide(L)' 'MLNTITTGTPSEKPPLLIAHGLFGSARNWGAIARNLSADRQVLTVDMRNHGNSQWFDNHSYADMANDLAEVISAHGGR' A
#
# COMPACT_ATOMS: atom_id res chain seq x y z
N MET A 1 3.87 9.27 5.76
CA MET A 1 2.95 8.16 5.42
C MET A 1 2.72 8.10 3.92
N LEU A 2 2.76 6.91 3.33
CA LEU A 2 2.59 6.70 1.89
C LEU A 2 1.17 7.03 1.43
N ASN A 3 1.03 7.54 0.21
CA ASN A 3 -0.27 7.61 -0.45
C ASN A 3 -0.84 6.19 -0.62
N THR A 4 -2.07 5.99 -0.15
CA THR A 4 -2.72 4.69 -0.06
C THR A 4 -4.11 4.75 -0.69
N ILE A 5 -4.38 3.85 -1.63
CA ILE A 5 -5.71 3.65 -2.23
C ILE A 5 -6.35 2.44 -1.54
N THR A 6 -7.54 2.63 -0.98
CA THR A 6 -8.31 1.57 -0.33
C THR A 6 -9.42 1.07 -1.26
N THR A 7 -9.55 -0.25 -1.39
CA THR A 7 -10.59 -0.91 -2.17
C THR A 7 -11.29 -1.97 -1.31
N GLY A 8 -12.63 -1.99 -1.37
CA GLY A 8 -13.46 -2.88 -0.53
C GLY A 8 -13.64 -2.38 0.90
N THR A 9 -14.24 -3.23 1.73
CA THR A 9 -14.54 -2.93 3.14
C THR A 9 -13.75 -3.85 4.08
N PRO A 10 -13.44 -3.39 5.32
CA PRO A 10 -12.89 -4.27 6.35
C PRO A 10 -13.77 -5.52 6.58
N SER A 11 -13.13 -6.63 6.93
CA SER A 11 -13.77 -7.87 7.33
C SER A 11 -12.95 -8.52 8.45
N GLU A 12 -13.38 -9.70 8.92
CA GLU A 12 -12.60 -10.51 9.87
C GLU A 12 -11.24 -10.99 9.31
N LYS A 13 -11.03 -10.88 7.99
CA LYS A 13 -9.76 -11.23 7.35
C LYS A 13 -8.80 -10.05 7.42
N PRO A 14 -7.50 -10.29 7.66
CA PRO A 14 -6.50 -9.22 7.61
C PRO A 14 -6.55 -8.49 6.26
N PRO A 15 -6.38 -7.15 6.25
CA PRO A 15 -6.24 -6.39 5.03
C PRO A 15 -5.07 -6.92 4.19
N LEU A 16 -5.22 -6.86 2.87
CA LEU A 16 -4.14 -7.17 1.93
C LEU A 16 -3.48 -5.86 1.49
N LEU A 17 -2.19 -5.70 1.79
CA LEU A 17 -1.37 -4.60 1.28
C LEU A 17 -0.60 -5.04 0.03
N ILE A 18 -0.67 -4.24 -1.04
CA ILE A 18 0.07 -4.47 -2.28
C ILE A 18 1.01 -3.29 -2.54
N ALA A 19 2.32 -3.59 -2.51
CA ALA A 19 3.38 -2.67 -2.91
C ALA A 19 3.77 -2.92 -4.37
N HIS A 20 4.00 -1.85 -5.13
CA HIS A 20 4.49 -1.96 -6.51
C HIS A 20 6.03 -2.09 -6.57
N GLY A 21 6.55 -2.56 -7.71
CA GLY A 21 7.98 -2.56 -8.01
C GLY A 21 8.46 -1.28 -8.70
N LEU A 22 9.71 -1.23 -9.15
CA LEU A 22 10.31 -0.05 -9.80
C LEU A 22 9.45 0.47 -10.97
N PHE A 23 9.32 1.80 -11.06
CA PHE A 23 8.50 2.52 -12.05
C PHE A 23 6.98 2.26 -11.97
N GLY A 24 6.51 1.60 -10.91
CA GLY A 24 5.10 1.38 -10.65
C GLY A 24 4.41 2.52 -9.87
N SER A 25 3.12 2.33 -9.63
CA SER A 25 2.26 3.15 -8.77
C SER A 25 1.13 2.30 -8.19
N ALA A 26 0.46 2.79 -7.15
CA ALA A 26 -0.73 2.19 -6.54
C ALA A 26 -1.83 1.90 -7.59
N ARG A 27 -1.93 2.77 -8.61
CA ARG A 27 -2.97 2.71 -9.66
C ARG A 27 -2.80 1.51 -10.58
N ASN A 28 -1.60 0.96 -10.73
CA ASN A 28 -1.38 -0.22 -11.57
C ASN A 28 -2.15 -1.45 -11.05
N TRP A 29 -2.52 -1.45 -9.77
CA TRP A 29 -3.20 -2.56 -9.12
C TRP A 29 -4.72 -2.49 -9.15
N GLY A 30 -5.34 -1.46 -9.76
CA GLY A 30 -6.78 -1.21 -9.60
C GLY A 30 -7.70 -2.38 -9.96
N ALA A 31 -7.41 -3.11 -11.06
CA ALA A 31 -8.21 -4.28 -11.44
C ALA A 31 -8.02 -5.47 -10.48
N ILE A 32 -6.78 -5.70 -10.05
CA ILE A 32 -6.42 -6.77 -9.12
C ILE A 32 -7.01 -6.49 -7.73
N ALA A 33 -6.89 -5.26 -7.25
CA ALA A 33 -7.44 -4.83 -5.97
C ALA A 33 -8.96 -5.02 -5.91
N ARG A 34 -9.71 -4.67 -6.96
CA ARG A 34 -11.16 -4.91 -7.03
C ARG A 34 -11.54 -6.38 -6.99
N ASN A 35 -10.75 -7.25 -7.62
CA ASN A 35 -11.00 -8.70 -7.59
C ASN A 35 -10.72 -9.27 -6.20
N LEU A 36 -9.55 -8.94 -5.63
CA LEU A 36 -9.13 -9.44 -4.32
C LEU A 36 -9.92 -8.83 -3.15
N SER A 37 -10.63 -7.72 -3.37
CA SER A 37 -11.48 -7.10 -2.35
C SER A 37 -12.84 -7.78 -2.17
N ALA A 38 -13.04 -8.96 -2.72
CA ALA A 38 -14.28 -9.72 -2.59
C ALA A 38 -14.57 -10.15 -1.13
N ASP A 39 -13.53 -10.37 -0.32
CA ASP A 39 -13.66 -10.91 1.05
C ASP A 39 -12.86 -10.17 2.13
N ARG A 40 -12.11 -9.13 1.76
CA ARG A 40 -11.25 -8.33 2.65
C ARG A 40 -11.00 -6.93 2.09
N GLN A 41 -10.52 -6.04 2.94
CA GLN A 41 -10.00 -4.74 2.49
C GLN A 41 -8.67 -4.93 1.76
N VAL A 42 -8.50 -4.27 0.63
CA VAL A 42 -7.23 -4.23 -0.11
C VAL A 42 -6.69 -2.81 -0.14
N LEU A 43 -5.41 -2.67 0.20
CA LEU A 43 -4.67 -1.41 0.21
C LEU A 43 -3.60 -1.49 -0.88
N THR A 44 -3.53 -0.48 -1.74
CA THR A 44 -2.42 -0.34 -2.69
C THR A 44 -1.70 0.98 -2.40
N VAL A 45 -0.38 0.96 -2.37
CA VAL A 45 0.43 2.13 -2.01
C VAL A 45 1.25 2.64 -3.17
N ASP A 46 1.43 3.96 -3.23
CA ASP A 46 2.54 4.53 -3.98
C ASP A 46 3.76 4.41 -3.07
N MET A 47 4.80 3.67 -3.46
CA MET A 47 6.03 3.57 -2.69
C MET A 47 6.69 4.95 -2.57
N ARG A 48 7.59 5.12 -1.60
CA ARG A 48 8.33 6.38 -1.41
C ARG A 48 8.92 6.86 -2.74
N ASN A 49 8.91 8.17 -2.98
CA ASN A 49 9.39 8.78 -4.21
C ASN A 49 8.67 8.31 -5.49
N HIS A 50 7.47 7.76 -5.38
CA HIS A 50 6.62 7.38 -6.51
C HIS A 50 5.21 7.97 -6.36
N GLY A 51 4.53 8.13 -7.50
CA GLY A 51 3.14 8.57 -7.56
C GLY A 51 2.87 9.83 -6.73
N ASN A 52 1.91 9.75 -5.82
CA ASN A 52 1.52 10.86 -4.95
C ASN A 52 2.09 10.75 -3.53
N SER A 53 3.00 9.80 -3.29
CA SER A 53 3.74 9.74 -2.03
C SER A 53 4.76 10.86 -1.92
N GLN A 54 5.09 11.24 -0.69
CA GLN A 54 6.13 12.24 -0.43
C GLN A 54 7.47 11.80 -1.03
N TRP A 55 8.23 12.79 -1.49
CA TRP A 55 9.58 12.61 -2.01
C TRP A 55 10.60 12.95 -0.93
N PHE A 56 11.61 12.10 -0.81
CA PHE A 56 12.67 12.16 0.16
C PHE A 56 14.02 11.97 -0.52
N ASP A 57 15.05 12.56 0.08
CA ASP A 57 16.44 12.38 -0.38
C ASP A 57 16.95 10.96 -0.08
N ASN A 58 16.41 10.28 0.94
CA ASN A 58 16.76 8.91 1.28
C ASN A 58 15.82 7.89 0.61
N HIS A 59 16.40 6.79 0.14
CA HIS A 59 15.67 5.68 -0.49
C HIS A 59 16.30 4.33 -0.14
N SER A 60 16.61 4.11 1.14
CA SER A 60 17.14 2.81 1.57
C SER A 60 16.02 1.78 1.72
N TYR A 61 16.37 0.50 1.66
CA TYR A 61 15.42 -0.58 1.92
C TYR A 61 14.83 -0.52 3.33
N ALA A 62 15.61 -0.11 4.33
CA ALA A 62 15.13 0.05 5.69
C ALA A 62 14.06 1.16 5.77
N ASP A 63 14.29 2.29 5.09
CA ASP A 63 13.33 3.37 5.06
C ASP A 63 12.03 2.95 4.34
N MET A 64 12.12 2.26 3.20
CA MET A 64 10.95 1.72 2.49
C MET A 64 10.18 0.68 3.31
N ALA A 65 10.88 -0.18 4.05
CA ALA A 65 10.24 -1.16 4.93
C ALA A 65 9.50 -0.47 6.09
N ASN A 66 10.10 0.57 6.67
CA ASN A 66 9.47 1.37 7.73
C ASN A 66 8.21 2.08 7.21
N ASP A 67 8.24 2.64 6.00
CA ASP A 67 7.05 3.25 5.40
C ASP A 67 5.88 2.26 5.28
N LEU A 68 6.17 1.02 4.87
CA LEU A 68 5.16 -0.04 4.79
C LEU A 68 4.68 -0.47 6.18
N ALA A 69 5.58 -0.55 7.17
CA ALA A 69 5.22 -0.85 8.55
C ALA A 69 4.30 0.21 9.16
N GLU A 70 4.49 1.49 8.83
CA GLU A 70 3.57 2.57 9.22
C GLU A 70 2.18 2.37 8.64
N VAL A 71 2.08 2.02 7.35
CA VAL A 71 0.80 1.73 6.69
C VAL A 71 0.13 0.51 7.34
N ILE A 72 0.87 -0.57 7.54
CA ILE A 72 0.35 -1.79 8.20
C ILE A 72 -0.20 -1.46 9.59
N SER A 73 0.56 -0.72 10.39
CA SER A 73 0.17 -0.32 11.76
C SER A 73 -1.08 0.57 11.75
N ALA A 74 -1.16 1.52 10.82
CA ALA A 74 -2.30 2.42 10.69
C ALA A 74 -3.60 1.71 10.25
N HIS A 75 -3.48 0.56 9.60
CA HIS A 75 -4.61 -0.19 9.04
C HIS A 75 -4.90 -1.52 9.76
N GLY A 76 -4.41 -1.68 11.01
CA GLY A 76 -4.78 -2.81 11.87
C GLY A 76 -4.06 -4.12 11.55
N GLY A 77 -2.94 -4.06 10.82
CA GLY A 77 -2.02 -5.18 10.75
C GLY A 77 -1.38 -5.46 12.11
N ARG A 78 -1.21 -6.73 12.45
CA ARG A 78 -0.61 -7.21 13.70
C ARG A 78 0.75 -7.84 13.41
#